data_AF-A0A4V2V338-F1
#
_entry.id   AF-A0A4V2V338-F1
#
_cell.length_a   1.000
_cell.length_b   1.000
_cell.length_c   1.000
_cell.angle_alpha   90.00
_cell.angle_beta   90.00
_cell.angle_gamma   90.00
#
_symmetry.space_group_name_H-M   'P 1'
#
loop_
_entity.id
_entity.type
_entity.pdbx_description
1 polymer ?
#
loop_
_entity_poly.entity_id
_entity_poly.type
_entity_poly.pdbx_seq_one_letter_code
_entity_poly.pdbx_strand_id
1 'polypeptide(L)' 'MKRKLKINWLGRCVVYGSENSLVETEFGSEDCLFEKDKITCIGCGHKGLVVIENGIAYAIWDASENIQAP' A
#
# COMPACT_ATOMS: atom_id res chain seq x y z
N MET A 1 0.65 18.83 -4.44
CA MET A 1 0.91 17.94 -5.60
C MET A 1 1.10 16.54 -5.06
N LYS A 2 0.49 15.53 -5.68
CA LYS A 2 0.67 14.13 -5.27
C LYS A 2 1.92 13.55 -5.92
N ARG A 3 2.71 12.79 -5.17
CA ARG A 3 3.92 12.11 -5.64
C ARG A 3 3.80 10.60 -5.43
N LYS A 4 4.64 9.85 -6.14
CA LYS A 4 4.71 8.38 -6.06
C LYS A 4 6.04 7.99 -5.43
N LEU A 5 5.98 7.22 -4.35
CA LEU A 5 7.15 6.74 -3.61
C LEU A 5 7.22 5.22 -3.68
N LYS A 6 8.42 4.67 -3.79
CA LYS A 6 8.63 3.23 -3.73
C LYS A 6 8.96 2.84 -2.29
N ILE A 7 8.15 1.98 -1.71
CA ILE A 7 8.22 1.60 -0.29
C ILE A 7 8.29 0.08 -0.19
N ASN A 8 9.14 -0.43 0.70
CA ASN A 8 9.34 -1.87 0.92
C ASN A 8 9.18 -2.31 2.38
N TRP A 9 8.77 -1.41 3.27
CA TRP A 9 8.67 -1.67 4.71
C TRP A 9 7.23 -1.71 5.26
N LEU A 10 6.22 -1.46 4.42
CA LEU A 10 4.80 -1.49 4.82
C LEU A 10 4.20 -2.89 5.01
N GLY A 11 4.93 -3.94 4.61
CA GLY A 11 4.46 -5.32 4.61
C GLY A 11 4.23 -5.89 3.20
N ARG A 12 3.91 -7.18 3.15
CA ARG A 12 3.75 -7.94 1.89
C ARG A 12 2.36 -7.78 1.31
N CYS A 13 2.28 -7.73 -0.01
CA CYS A 13 1.02 -7.86 -0.74
C CYS A 13 0.37 -9.22 -0.48
N VAL A 14 -0.91 -9.22 -0.11
CA VAL A 14 -1.67 -10.45 0.19
C VAL A 14 -1.94 -11.34 -1.03
N VAL A 15 -1.85 -10.79 -2.25
CA VAL A 15 -2.09 -11.53 -3.50
C VAL A 15 -0.80 -12.11 -4.07
N TYR A 16 0.25 -11.29 -4.20
CA TYR A 16 1.48 -11.68 -4.90
C TYR A 16 2.67 -11.94 -3.95
N GLY A 17 2.59 -11.52 -2.68
CA GLY A 17 3.66 -11.69 -1.70
C GLY A 17 4.83 -10.69 -1.80
N SER A 18 4.81 -9.77 -2.76
CA SER A 18 5.85 -8.73 -2.89
C SER A 18 5.81 -7.73 -1.74
N GLU A 19 6.99 -7.36 -1.24
CA GLU A 19 7.19 -6.29 -0.25
C GLU A 19 7.23 -4.91 -0.90
N ASN A 20 7.58 -4.84 -2.18
CA ASN A 20 7.68 -3.57 -2.92
C ASN A 20 6.30 -3.06 -3.33
N SER A 21 5.99 -1.85 -2.89
CA SER A 21 4.76 -1.13 -3.16
C SER A 21 5.04 0.29 -3.63
N LEU A 22 4.13 0.82 -4.45
CA LEU A 22 4.10 2.20 -4.88
C LEU A 22 3.05 2.94 -4.05
N VAL A 23 3.46 4.00 -3.35
CA VAL A 23 2.59 4.79 -2.50
C VAL A 23 2.35 6.15 -3.12
N GLU A 24 1.08 6.50 -3.36
CA GLU A 24 0.66 7.84 -3.73
C GLU A 24 0.35 8.66 -2.48
N THR A 25 1.15 9.69 -2.24
CA THR A 25 1.07 10.56 -1.06
C THR A 25 1.18 12.03 -1.44
N GLU A 26 0.58 12.90 -0.63
CA GLU A 26 0.72 14.35 -0.76
C GLU A 26 1.89 14.89 0.08
N PHE A 27 2.03 14.39 1.31
CA PHE A 27 2.97 14.91 2.31
C PHE A 27 4.06 13.90 2.70
N GLY A 28 3.93 12.63 2.34
CA GLY A 28 4.87 11.58 2.71
C GLY A 28 6.22 11.65 2.01
N SER A 29 7.15 10.88 2.58
CA SER A 29 8.52 10.62 2.14
C SER A 29 8.82 9.11 2.20
N GLU A 30 10.00 8.70 1.76
CA GLU A 30 10.39 7.29 1.73
C GLU A 30 10.43 6.64 3.14
N ASP A 31 10.56 7.47 4.19
CA ASP A 31 10.64 7.05 5.59
C ASP A 31 9.38 7.38 6.41
N CYS A 32 8.45 8.16 5.86
CA CYS A 32 7.28 8.65 6.61
C CYS A 32 6.06 8.75 5.70
N LEU A 33 4.97 8.07 6.07
CA LEU A 33 3.72 8.05 5.31
C LEU A 33 2.56 8.49 6.18
N PHE A 34 1.46 8.85 5.54
CA PHE A 34 0.26 9.35 6.20
C PHE A 34 -0.91 8.40 6.03
N GLU A 35 -1.82 8.43 7.00
CA GLU A 35 -3.04 7.62 6.96
C GLU A 35 -3.82 7.89 5.66
N LYS A 36 -4.33 6.83 5.04
CA LYS A 36 -5.07 6.83 3.76
C LYS A 36 -4.23 7.17 2.52
N ASP A 37 -2.90 7.25 2.64
CA ASP A 37 -2.02 7.21 1.47
C ASP A 37 -2.30 5.92 0.68
N LYS A 38 -2.37 6.03 -0.65
CA LYS A 38 -2.81 4.90 -1.50
C LYS A 38 -1.64 4.01 -1.84
N ILE A 39 -1.82 2.71 -1.68
CA ILE A 39 -0.81 1.69 -1.96
C ILE A 39 -1.19 0.95 -3.24
N THR A 40 -0.21 0.70 -4.10
CA THR A 40 -0.33 -0.19 -5.26
C THR A 40 0.85 -1.17 -5.24
N CYS A 41 0.57 -2.47 -5.22
CA CYS A 41 1.61 -3.49 -5.32
C CYS A 41 2.29 -3.41 -6.70
N ILE A 42 3.63 -3.34 -6.72
CA ILE A 42 4.38 -3.22 -7.98
C ILE A 42 4.30 -4.52 -8.80
N GLY A 43 4.16 -5.68 -8.15
CA GLY A 43 4.14 -6.98 -8.83
C GLY A 43 2.81 -7.35 -9.49
N CYS A 44 1.67 -7.00 -8.88
CA CYS A 44 0.35 -7.41 -9.36
C CYS A 44 -0.66 -6.26 -9.51
N GLY A 45 -0.30 -5.02 -9.16
CA GLY A 45 -1.21 -3.88 -9.24
C GLY A 45 -2.33 -3.87 -8.20
N HIS A 46 -2.37 -4.85 -7.28
CA HIS A 46 -3.34 -4.90 -6.18
C HIS A 46 -3.25 -3.63 -5.33
N LYS A 47 -4.39 -3.15 -4.84
CA LYS A 47 -4.50 -1.85 -4.17
C LYS A 47 -4.71 -2.00 -2.67
N GLY A 48 -4.39 -0.95 -1.94
CA GLY A 48 -4.58 -0.86 -0.51
C GLY A 48 -4.38 0.56 -0.03
N LEU A 49 -4.36 0.72 1.29
CA LEU A 49 -4.18 1.99 1.97
C LEU A 49 -3.17 1.86 3.12
N VAL A 50 -2.46 2.95 3.40
CA VAL A 50 -1.65 3.08 4.60
C VAL A 50 -2.57 3.29 5.81
N VAL A 51 -2.34 2.51 6.86
CA VAL A 51 -2.92 2.71 8.19
C VAL A 51 -1.80 2.98 9.17
N ILE A 52 -2.06 3.87 10.13
CA ILE A 52 -1.13 4.21 11.21
C ILE A 52 -1.74 3.75 12.53
N GLU A 53 -1.05 2.86 13.23
CA GLU A 53 -1.43 2.41 14.57
C GLU A 53 -0.24 2.54 15.50
N ASN A 54 -0.43 3.19 16.65
CA ASN A 54 0.64 3.46 17.62
C ASN A 54 1.89 4.12 17.01
N GLY A 55 1.71 4.96 15.98
CA GLY A 55 2.79 5.63 15.27
C GLY A 55 3.54 4.78 14.24
N ILE A 56 3.10 3.54 13.99
CA ILE A 56 3.69 2.64 13.01
C ILE A 56 2.76 2.56 11.79
N ALA A 57 3.32 2.82 10.61
CA ALA A 57 2.59 2.72 9.35
C ALA A 57 2.70 1.30 8.76
N TYR A 58 1.58 0.74 8.30
CA TYR A 58 1.51 -0.55 7.62
C TYR A 58 0.46 -0.55 6.50
N ALA A 59 0.58 -1.50 5.58
CA ALA A 59 -0.36 -1.68 4.49
C ALA A 59 -1.58 -2.49 4.94
N ILE A 60 -2.78 -1.95 4.71
CA ILE A 60 -4.00 -2.75 4.61
C ILE A 60 -4.36 -2.86 3.14
N TRP A 61 -4.37 -4.09 2.64
CA TRP A 61 -4.73 -4.37 1.25
C TRP A 61 -6.23 -4.52 1.12
N ASP A 62 -6.77 -4.03 0.00
CA ASP A 62 -8.17 -4.22 -0.34
C ASP A 62 -8.48 -5.72 -0.39
N ALA A 63 -9.71 -6.11 -0.06
CA ALA A 63 -10.12 -7.49 -0.23
C ALA A 63 -9.84 -7.89 -1.69
N SER A 64 -9.20 -9.05 -1.88
CA SER A 64 -9.21 -9.72 -3.17
C SER A 64 -10.67 -9.99 -3.48
N GLU A 65 -11.31 -9.10 -4.25
CA GLU A 65 -12.55 -9.43 -4.94
C GLU A 65 -12.19 -10.50 -5.96
N ASN A 66 -12.05 -11.73 -5.49
CA ASN A 66 -12.26 -12.88 -6.32
C ASN A 66 -13.75 -12.85 -6.66
N ILE A 67 -14.12 -12.07 -7.69
CA ILE A 67 -15.39 -12.18 -8.38
C ILE A 67 -15.36 -13.53 -9.11
N GLN A 68 -15.42 -14.62 -8.35
CA GLN A 68 -16.11 -15.83 -8.81
C GLN A 68 -17.59 -15.56 -8.53
N ALA A 69 -18.20 -14.76 -9.42
CA ALA A 69 -19.62 -14.92 -9.65
C ALA A 69 -19.81 -16.32 -10.28
N PRO A 70 -20.76 -17.13 -9.80
CA PRO A 70 -21.05 -18.45 -10.36
C PRO A 70 -21.49 -18.40 -11.83
#